data_AF-A0A162L7C0-F1
#
_entry.id   AF-A0A162L7C0-F1
#
_cell.length_a   1.000
_cell.length_b   1.000
_cell.length_c   1.000
_cell.angle_alpha   90.00
_cell.angle_beta   90.00
_cell.angle_gamma   90.00
#
_symmetry.space_group_name_H-M   'P 1'
#
loop_
_entity.id
_entity.type
_entity.pdbx_description
1 polymer ?
#
loop_
_entity_poly.entity_id
_entity_poly.type
_entity_poly.pdbx_seq_one_letter_code
_entity_poly.pdbx_strand_id
1 'polypeptide(L)'
;MKDESKLDIDKVNLRTSLSVREVLKIPIFKGSKVIAGKMKLQNECKHITILETPEGIEWLEGGEFLLSTGYAFKDDKGALENVIYRASKQNVSAIAIKEKRYINYIPQRMIDQANEHGVPLIMLPYNFIYTKALTSFYNALMYKKIVTFMNHKKCMINF
;
A
#
# COMPACT_ATOMS: atom_id res chain seq x y z
N MET A 1 18.13 -11.77 -40.24
CA MET A 1 17.23 -10.85 -39.51
C MET A 1 17.34 -11.13 -38.02
N LYS A 2 18.14 -10.34 -37.29
CA LYS A 2 18.06 -10.25 -35.83
C LYS A 2 17.49 -8.87 -35.57
N ASP A 3 16.22 -8.81 -35.22
CA ASP A 3 15.56 -7.56 -34.85
C ASP A 3 15.93 -7.23 -33.39
N GLU A 4 16.75 -6.21 -33.25
CA GLU A 4 17.06 -5.51 -32.02
C GLU A 4 15.88 -4.60 -31.63
N SER A 5 14.91 -5.13 -30.87
CA SER A 5 13.91 -4.30 -30.21
C SER A 5 13.28 -4.94 -28.96
N LYS A 6 13.99 -5.83 -28.28
CA LYS A 6 13.65 -6.11 -26.86
C LYS A 6 14.00 -4.87 -26.06
N LEU A 7 12.97 -4.11 -25.70
CA LEU A 7 13.06 -3.05 -24.72
C LEU A 7 13.61 -3.67 -23.43
N ASP A 8 14.86 -3.38 -23.12
CA ASP A 8 15.50 -3.77 -21.86
C ASP A 8 14.86 -2.92 -20.76
N ILE A 9 13.79 -3.45 -20.16
CA ILE A 9 13.00 -2.77 -19.12
C ILE A 9 13.88 -2.34 -17.95
N ASP A 10 15.00 -3.03 -17.74
CA ASP A 10 15.96 -2.75 -16.68
C ASP A 10 16.83 -1.51 -16.96
N LYS A 11 16.93 -1.06 -18.23
CA LYS A 11 17.64 0.17 -18.60
C LYS A 11 16.78 1.42 -18.51
N VAL A 12 15.45 1.27 -18.50
CA VAL A 12 14.55 2.41 -18.27
C VAL A 12 14.27 2.47 -16.77
N ASN A 13 14.62 3.58 -16.11
CA ASN A 13 14.28 3.82 -14.70
C ASN A 13 12.75 4.05 -14.56
N LEU A 14 11.98 2.99 -14.77
CA LEU A 14 10.53 2.99 -14.65
C LEU A 14 10.17 2.99 -13.18
N ARG A 15 9.30 3.91 -12.80
CA ARG A 15 8.78 3.92 -11.44
C ARG A 15 7.94 2.67 -11.20
N THR A 16 8.33 1.86 -10.22
CA THR A 16 7.69 0.56 -9.90
C THR A 16 6.71 0.64 -8.73
N SER A 17 6.40 1.84 -8.25
CA SER A 17 5.58 2.06 -7.05
C SER A 17 4.77 3.36 -7.09
N LEU A 18 3.78 3.42 -6.20
CA LEU A 18 2.98 4.61 -5.87
C LEU A 18 3.24 4.96 -4.40
N SER A 19 3.45 6.22 -4.07
CA SER A 19 3.45 6.62 -2.65
C SER A 19 2.06 6.36 -2.02
N VAL A 20 2.00 6.11 -0.70
CA VAL A 20 0.73 5.99 0.04
C VAL A 20 -0.20 7.18 -0.25
N ARG A 21 0.35 8.38 -0.36
CA ARG A 21 -0.38 9.60 -0.74
C ARG A 21 -1.04 9.49 -2.12
N GLU A 22 -0.37 8.87 -3.09
CA GLU A 22 -0.92 8.65 -4.43
C GLU A 22 -1.98 7.56 -4.42
N VAL A 23 -1.77 6.48 -3.66
CA VAL A 23 -2.80 5.44 -3.46
C VAL A 23 -4.08 6.04 -2.89
N LEU A 24 -3.97 6.88 -1.86
CA LEU A 24 -5.11 7.56 -1.23
C LEU A 24 -5.84 8.57 -2.14
N LYS A 25 -5.21 9.01 -3.24
CA LYS A 25 -5.86 9.87 -4.25
C LYS A 25 -6.69 9.08 -5.26
N ILE A 26 -6.56 7.77 -5.32
CA ILE A 26 -7.33 6.93 -6.24
C ILE A 26 -8.82 6.94 -5.80
N PRO A 27 -9.79 7.11 -6.72
CA PRO A 27 -11.20 7.31 -6.36
C PRO A 27 -11.81 6.27 -5.39
N ILE A 28 -11.41 5.00 -5.48
CA ILE A 28 -11.89 3.94 -4.58
C ILE A 28 -11.50 4.15 -3.11
N PHE A 29 -10.42 4.89 -2.83
CA PHE A 29 -9.98 5.25 -1.48
C PHE A 29 -10.63 6.53 -0.95
N LYS A 30 -11.52 7.18 -1.71
CA LYS A 30 -12.27 8.35 -1.24
C LYS A 30 -13.04 8.00 0.05
N GLY A 31 -12.92 8.88 1.04
CA GLY A 31 -13.54 8.68 2.36
C GLY A 31 -12.69 7.89 3.35
N SER A 32 -11.56 7.33 2.92
CA SER A 32 -10.57 6.75 3.85
C SER A 32 -9.94 7.83 4.72
N LYS A 33 -9.65 7.51 5.98
CA LYS A 33 -9.10 8.45 6.96
C LYS A 33 -7.74 7.97 7.43
N VAL A 34 -6.70 8.80 7.27
CA VAL A 34 -5.40 8.55 7.89
C VAL A 34 -5.51 8.93 9.37
N ILE A 35 -5.48 7.94 10.25
CA ILE A 35 -5.65 8.13 11.70
C ILE A 35 -4.32 8.23 12.45
N ALA A 36 -3.24 7.69 11.88
CA ALA A 36 -1.87 7.79 12.43
C ALA A 36 -0.80 7.66 11.32
N GLY A 37 0.46 7.97 11.63
CA GLY A 37 1.59 7.82 10.71
C GLY A 37 1.60 8.83 9.54
N LYS A 38 0.95 9.99 9.69
CA LYS A 38 0.76 10.99 8.60
C LYS A 38 2.07 11.52 8.00
N MET A 39 3.17 11.48 8.75
CA MET A 39 4.49 11.94 8.30
C MET A 39 5.17 10.99 7.31
N LYS A 40 4.56 9.83 7.04
CA LYS A 40 5.11 8.75 6.21
C LYS A 40 4.22 8.39 5.01
N LEU A 41 3.39 9.32 4.55
CA LEU A 41 2.56 9.13 3.35
C LEU A 41 3.37 9.05 2.04
N GLN A 42 4.68 9.28 2.08
CA GLN A 42 5.64 9.10 1.00
C GLN A 42 6.19 7.67 0.90
N ASN A 43 5.86 6.77 1.84
CA ASN A 43 6.24 5.36 1.74
C ASN A 43 5.77 4.80 0.39
N GLU A 44 6.65 4.05 -0.27
CA GLU A 44 6.43 3.57 -1.64
C GLU A 44 5.68 2.22 -1.61
N CYS A 45 4.47 2.20 -2.16
CA CYS A 45 3.63 1.01 -2.31
C CYS A 45 3.91 0.35 -3.66
N LYS A 46 4.39 -0.89 -3.62
CA LYS A 46 4.64 -1.75 -4.78
C LYS A 46 3.46 -2.66 -5.09
N HIS A 47 2.74 -3.10 -4.05
CA HIS A 47 1.64 -4.05 -4.14
C HIS A 47 0.54 -3.73 -3.12
N ILE A 48 -0.67 -4.25 -3.40
CA ILE A 48 -1.75 -4.37 -2.41
C ILE A 48 -1.83 -5.83 -1.98
N THR A 49 -1.88 -6.06 -0.66
CA THR A 49 -2.04 -7.39 -0.07
C THR A 49 -3.18 -7.37 0.94
N ILE A 50 -3.94 -8.45 1.01
CA ILE A 50 -5.02 -8.62 1.99
C ILE A 50 -4.49 -9.49 3.13
N LEU A 51 -4.58 -9.00 4.36
CA LEU A 51 -4.14 -9.69 5.57
C LEU A 51 -5.35 -10.10 6.42
N GLU A 52 -5.66 -11.39 6.45
CA GLU A 52 -6.75 -11.97 7.28
C GLU A 52 -6.30 -13.17 8.14
N THR A 53 -4.99 -13.40 8.23
CA THR A 53 -4.36 -14.31 9.20
C THR A 53 -3.22 -13.61 9.93
N PRO A 54 -3.02 -13.82 11.25
CA PRO A 54 -1.92 -13.20 11.99
C PRO A 54 -0.52 -13.57 11.49
N GLU A 55 -0.33 -14.80 11.00
CA GLU A 55 0.94 -15.35 10.52
C GLU A 55 1.30 -14.82 9.14
N GLY A 56 0.30 -14.39 8.36
CA GLY A 56 0.51 -13.93 6.97
C GLY A 56 1.43 -12.72 6.84
N ILE A 57 1.65 -12.00 7.93
CA ILE A 57 2.61 -10.88 7.96
C ILE A 57 4.07 -11.34 7.78
N GLU A 58 4.38 -12.60 8.07
CA GLU A 58 5.74 -13.15 7.95
C GLU A 58 6.12 -13.47 6.51
N TRP A 59 5.16 -13.51 5.60
CA TRP A 59 5.35 -13.77 4.17
C TRP A 59 5.41 -12.51 3.32
N LEU A 60 5.40 -11.33 3.94
CA LEU A 60 5.45 -10.06 3.23
C LEU A 60 6.87 -9.79 2.72
N GLU A 61 6.97 -9.14 1.56
CA GLU A 61 8.23 -8.83 0.89
C GLU A 61 8.65 -7.35 1.04
N GLY A 62 7.76 -6.53 1.61
CA GLY A 62 7.96 -5.11 1.84
C GLY A 62 7.48 -4.26 0.68
N GLY A 63 6.92 -3.09 0.99
CA GLY A 63 6.26 -2.24 0.01
C GLY A 63 4.76 -2.49 -0.12
N GLU A 64 4.15 -3.31 0.75
CA GLU A 64 2.72 -3.57 0.73
C GLU A 64 1.92 -2.37 1.25
N PHE A 65 0.81 -2.10 0.57
CA PHE A 65 -0.34 -1.44 1.17
C PHE A 65 -1.29 -2.55 1.66
N LEU A 66 -1.28 -2.83 2.96
CA LEU A 66 -2.08 -3.89 3.55
C LEU A 66 -3.55 -3.47 3.69
N LEU A 67 -4.46 -4.33 3.26
CA LEU A 67 -5.90 -4.23 3.51
C LEU A 67 -6.30 -5.30 4.51
N SER A 68 -7.09 -4.95 5.51
CA SER A 68 -7.63 -5.93 6.46
C SER A 68 -9.02 -5.54 6.95
N THR A 69 -9.87 -6.53 7.19
CA THR A 69 -11.13 -6.35 7.91
C THR A 69 -10.94 -6.39 9.42
N GLY A 70 -9.74 -6.76 9.87
CA GLY A 70 -9.43 -7.03 11.27
C GLY A 70 -9.84 -8.42 11.74
N TYR A 71 -10.36 -9.29 10.85
CA TYR A 71 -10.82 -10.63 11.21
C TYR A 71 -9.72 -11.47 11.86
N ALA A 72 -8.51 -11.38 11.30
CA ALA A 72 -7.30 -12.04 11.80
C ALA A 72 -7.08 -11.85 13.30
N PHE A 73 -7.50 -10.72 13.85
CA PHE A 73 -7.15 -10.29 15.20
C PHE A 73 -8.34 -10.26 16.16
N LYS A 74 -9.50 -10.77 15.74
CA LYS A 74 -10.75 -10.64 16.50
C LYS A 74 -10.69 -11.30 17.90
N ASP A 75 -9.93 -12.39 18.02
CA ASP A 75 -9.78 -13.17 19.26
C ASP A 75 -8.39 -13.00 19.90
N ASP A 76 -7.52 -12.19 19.31
CA ASP A 76 -6.16 -11.95 19.79
C ASP A 76 -5.84 -10.45 19.80
N LYS A 77 -6.14 -9.82 20.93
CA LYS A 77 -5.86 -8.41 21.18
C LYS A 77 -4.35 -8.13 21.18
N GLY A 78 -3.52 -9.07 21.62
CA GLY A 78 -2.07 -8.92 21.64
C GLY A 78 -1.49 -8.86 20.23
N ALA A 79 -1.98 -9.72 19.33
CA ALA A 79 -1.63 -9.67 17.91
C ALA A 79 -2.10 -8.37 17.26
N LEU A 80 -3.32 -7.91 17.56
CA LEU A 80 -3.85 -6.63 17.05
C LEU A 80 -2.95 -5.46 17.47
N GLU A 81 -2.62 -5.38 18.76
CA GLU A 81 -1.84 -4.29 19.34
C GLU A 81 -0.39 -4.23 18.85
N ASN A 82 0.14 -5.32 18.31
CA ASN A 82 1.52 -5.39 17.81
C ASN A 82 1.60 -5.51 16.28
N VAL A 83 0.47 -5.50 15.56
CA VAL A 83 0.46 -5.66 14.10
C VAL A 83 1.25 -4.55 13.39
N ILE A 84 1.20 -3.32 13.90
CA ILE A 84 1.91 -2.19 13.31
C ILE A 84 3.43 -2.34 13.50
N TYR A 85 3.86 -2.72 14.70
CA TYR A 85 5.26 -3.05 14.95
C TYR A 85 5.74 -4.16 14.00
N ARG A 86 5.01 -5.28 13.90
CA ARG A 86 5.35 -6.40 13.01
C ARG A 86 5.41 -5.96 11.54
N ALA A 87 4.45 -5.15 11.09
CA ALA A 87 4.42 -4.60 9.74
C ALA A 87 5.64 -3.71 9.45
N SER A 88 6.05 -2.89 10.42
CA SER A 88 7.24 -2.05 10.25
C SER A 88 8.52 -2.86 10.06
N LYS A 89 8.65 -4.01 10.75
CA LYS A 89 9.78 -4.95 10.56
C LYS A 89 9.83 -5.56 9.17
N GLN A 90 8.69 -5.64 8.49
CA GLN A 90 8.57 -6.15 7.13
C GLN A 90 8.57 -5.05 6.07
N ASN A 91 8.89 -3.80 6.43
CA ASN A 91 8.87 -2.65 5.51
C ASN A 91 7.52 -2.43 4.81
N VAL A 92 6.41 -2.71 5.50
CA VAL A 92 5.07 -2.44 5.00
C VAL A 92 4.87 -0.93 4.82
N SER A 93 4.32 -0.53 3.69
CA SER A 93 4.15 0.88 3.33
C SER A 93 2.98 1.54 4.03
N ALA A 94 1.88 0.82 4.28
CA ALA A 94 0.74 1.26 5.07
C ALA A 94 -0.15 0.09 5.49
N ILE A 95 -0.93 0.27 6.56
CA ILE A 95 -2.03 -0.63 6.93
C ILE A 95 -3.35 0.12 6.85
N ALA A 96 -4.32 -0.45 6.15
CA ALA A 96 -5.68 0.05 6.05
C ALA A 96 -6.69 -0.96 6.57
N ILE A 97 -7.45 -0.57 7.59
CA ILE A 97 -8.40 -1.42 8.29
C ILE A 97 -9.82 -0.97 8.00
N LYS A 98 -10.68 -1.91 7.61
CA LYS A 98 -12.10 -1.66 7.38
C LYS A 98 -12.85 -1.45 8.69
N GLU A 99 -13.53 -0.31 8.81
CA GLU A 99 -14.26 0.07 10.02
C GLU A 99 -15.40 -0.91 10.35
N LYS A 100 -15.62 -1.17 11.65
CA LYS A 100 -16.84 -1.79 12.22
C LYS A 100 -17.22 -3.16 11.64
N ARG A 101 -16.24 -3.98 11.24
CA ARG A 101 -16.47 -5.37 10.81
C ARG A 101 -16.19 -6.36 11.93
N TYR A 102 -14.96 -6.36 12.45
CA TYR A 102 -14.51 -7.27 13.52
C TYR A 102 -13.77 -6.56 14.65
N ILE A 103 -13.29 -5.33 14.40
CA ILE A 103 -12.63 -4.50 15.39
C ILE A 103 -13.60 -3.36 15.77
N ASN A 104 -14.00 -3.32 17.04
CA ASN A 104 -14.93 -2.31 17.57
C ASN A 104 -14.26 -0.93 17.69
N TYR A 105 -13.00 -0.91 18.13
CA TYR A 105 -12.19 0.29 18.26
C TYR A 105 -10.74 -0.03 17.94
N ILE A 106 -10.02 0.94 17.36
CA ILE A 106 -8.57 0.82 17.15
C ILE A 106 -7.87 1.08 18.50
N PRO A 107 -7.10 0.12 19.05
CA PRO A 107 -6.32 0.35 20.26
C PRO A 107 -5.36 1.54 20.13
N GLN A 108 -5.25 2.35 21.19
CA GLN A 108 -4.33 3.50 21.22
C GLN A 108 -2.88 3.09 20.90
N ARG A 109 -2.46 1.92 21.38
CA ARG A 109 -1.15 1.33 21.09
C ARG A 109 -0.86 1.21 19.59
N MET A 110 -1.85 0.91 18.76
CA MET A 110 -1.66 0.87 17.29
C MET A 110 -1.41 2.27 16.72
N ILE A 111 -2.09 3.29 17.24
CA ILE A 111 -1.91 4.69 16.83
C ILE A 111 -0.49 5.14 17.18
N ASP A 112 -0.06 4.84 18.40
CA ASP A 112 1.27 5.20 18.90
C ASP A 112 2.35 4.52 18.07
N GLN A 113 2.24 3.20 17.85
CA GLN A 113 3.17 2.44 17.00
C GLN A 113 3.21 2.95 15.56
N ALA A 114 2.06 3.36 14.99
CA ALA A 114 2.00 3.88 13.62
C ALA A 114 2.77 5.20 13.48
N ASN A 115 2.69 6.05 14.50
CA ASN A 115 3.46 7.29 14.55
C ASN A 115 4.95 7.02 14.81
N GLU A 116 5.28 6.13 15.74
CA GLU A 116 6.65 5.79 16.14
C GLU A 116 7.42 5.07 15.03
N HIS A 117 6.84 4.00 14.47
CA HIS A 117 7.50 3.17 13.47
C HIS A 117 7.25 3.62 12.03
N GLY A 118 6.45 4.67 11.85
CA GLY A 118 6.28 5.30 10.56
C GLY A 118 5.50 4.48 9.54
N VAL A 119 4.50 3.72 10.00
CA VAL A 119 3.57 2.98 9.15
C VAL A 119 2.22 3.68 9.20
N PRO A 120 1.79 4.37 8.12
CA PRO A 120 0.47 4.98 8.05
C PRO A 120 -0.65 3.99 8.39
N LEU A 121 -1.47 4.37 9.37
CA LEU A 121 -2.67 3.62 9.74
C LEU A 121 -3.89 4.34 9.18
N ILE A 122 -4.65 3.62 8.36
CA ILE A 122 -5.74 4.14 7.55
C ILE A 122 -7.02 3.41 7.92
N MET A 123 -8.11 4.14 8.08
CA MET A 123 -9.44 3.58 8.27
C MET A 123 -10.21 3.65 6.95
N LEU A 124 -10.67 2.49 6.48
CA LEU A 124 -11.44 2.35 5.25
C LEU A 124 -12.94 2.41 5.53
N PRO A 125 -13.74 3.01 4.64
CA PRO A 125 -15.17 3.06 4.80
C PRO A 125 -15.82 1.67 4.72
N TYR A 126 -16.99 1.49 5.34
CA TYR A 126 -17.67 0.20 5.38
C TYR A 126 -18.04 -0.36 3.99
N ASN A 127 -18.28 0.49 3.00
CA ASN A 127 -18.58 0.09 1.63
C ASN A 127 -17.32 -0.12 0.76
N PHE A 128 -16.12 -0.11 1.34
CA PHE A 128 -14.87 -0.33 0.60
C PHE A 128 -14.81 -1.76 0.02
N ILE A 129 -14.47 -1.85 -1.28
CA ILE A 129 -14.44 -3.09 -2.08
C ILE A 129 -13.00 -3.40 -2.48
N TYR A 130 -12.44 -4.50 -1.96
CA TYR A 130 -11.03 -4.85 -2.17
C TYR A 130 -10.69 -5.13 -3.64
N THR A 131 -11.54 -5.86 -4.37
CA THR A 131 -11.29 -6.16 -5.79
C THR A 131 -11.13 -4.88 -6.62
N LYS A 132 -11.99 -3.89 -6.39
CA LYS A 132 -11.88 -2.57 -7.04
C LYS A 132 -10.61 -1.83 -6.62
N ALA A 133 -10.19 -1.95 -5.37
CA ALA A 133 -8.96 -1.34 -4.87
C ALA A 133 -7.71 -1.92 -5.55
N LEU A 134 -7.60 -3.25 -5.64
CA LEU A 134 -6.52 -3.94 -6.35
C LEU A 134 -6.48 -3.49 -7.82
N THR A 135 -7.58 -3.62 -8.55
CA THR A 135 -7.64 -3.24 -9.96
C THR A 135 -7.27 -1.76 -10.17
N SER A 136 -7.80 -0.85 -9.35
CA SER A 136 -7.53 0.58 -9.48
C SER A 136 -6.08 0.94 -9.16
N PHE A 137 -5.48 0.28 -8.16
CA PHE A 137 -4.07 0.45 -7.82
C PHE A 137 -3.16 0.03 -8.98
N TYR A 138 -3.34 -1.18 -9.52
CA TYR A 138 -2.50 -1.66 -10.61
C TYR A 138 -2.71 -0.87 -11.91
N ASN A 139 -3.93 -0.39 -12.18
CA ASN A 139 -4.19 0.54 -13.28
C ASN A 139 -3.43 1.87 -13.11
N ALA A 140 -3.46 2.45 -11.90
CA ALA A 140 -2.73 3.68 -11.62
C ALA A 140 -1.21 3.49 -11.70
N LEU A 141 -0.71 2.36 -11.19
CA LEU A 141 0.71 2.00 -11.28
C LEU A 141 1.15 1.82 -12.73
N MET A 142 0.37 1.10 -13.54
CA MET A 142 0.63 0.90 -14.96
C MET A 142 0.62 2.22 -15.72
N TYR A 143 -0.39 3.07 -15.49
CA TYR A 143 -0.46 4.39 -16.10
C TYR A 143 0.78 5.23 -15.79
N LYS A 144 1.24 5.21 -14.53
CA LYS A 144 2.44 5.94 -14.12
C LYS A 144 3.72 5.40 -14.76
N LYS A 145 3.84 4.08 -14.92
CA LYS A 145 4.92 3.44 -15.68
C LYS A 145 4.95 3.95 -17.13
N ILE A 146 3.79 3.96 -17.79
CA ILE A 146 3.66 4.42 -19.18
C ILE A 146 4.06 5.90 -19.30
N VAL A 147 3.58 6.78 -18.42
CA VAL A 147 3.94 8.21 -18.45
C VAL A 147 5.45 8.42 -18.25
N THR A 148 6.06 7.69 -17.30
CA THR A 148 7.50 7.75 -17.05
C THR A 148 8.29 7.31 -18.29
N PHE A 149 7.86 6.23 -18.93
CA PHE A 149 8.44 5.72 -20.16
C PHE A 149 8.35 6.74 -21.31
N MET A 150 7.17 7.32 -21.53
CA MET A 150 6.95 8.32 -22.59
C MET A 150 7.80 9.58 -22.38
N ASN A 151 7.91 10.05 -21.13
CA ASN A 151 8.74 11.21 -20.80
C ASN A 151 10.23 10.93 -21.05
N HIS A 152 10.71 9.73 -20.72
CA HIS A 152 12.08 9.32 -21.02
C HIS A 152 12.37 9.34 -22.53
N LYS A 153 11.47 8.78 -23.35
CA LYS A 153 11.61 8.80 -24.82
C LYS A 153 11.62 10.22 -25.41
N LYS A 154 10.78 11.13 -24.92
CA LYS A 154 10.77 12.53 -25.39
C LYS A 154 12.10 13.23 -25.15
N CYS A 155 12.77 13.01 -24.02
CA CYS A 155 14.11 13.57 -23.77
C CYS A 155 15.18 13.04 -24.72
N MET A 156 15.05 11.82 -25.24
CA MET A 156 16.04 11.22 -26.14
C MET A 156 15.90 11.66 -27.60
N ILE A 157 14.73 12.19 -28.00
CA ILE A 157 14.42 12.54 -29.41
C ILE A 157 14.66 14.03 -29.70
N ASN A 158 14.87 14.87 -28.68
CA ASN A 158 15.13 16.31 -28.83
C ASN A 158 16.63 16.68 -28.92
N PHE A 159 17.44 15.88 -29.61
CA PHE A 159 18.84 16.19 -29.95
C PHE A 159 19.05 16.15 -31.46
#